data_AF-A0A3N9NR47-F1
#
_entry.id   AF-A0A3N9NR47-F1
#
_cell.length_a   1.000
_cell.length_b   1.000
_cell.length_c   1.000
_cell.angle_alpha   90.00
_cell.angle_beta   90.00
_cell.angle_gamma   90.00
#
_symmetry.space_group_name_H-M   'P 1'
#
loop_
_entity.id
_entity.type
_entity.pdbx_description
1 polymer ?
#
loop_
_entity_poly.entity_id
_entity_poly.type
_entity_poly.pdbx_seq_one_letter_code
_entity_poly.pdbx_strand_id
1 'polypeptide(L)'
;MSNINDFIRLMEILLNFFKDLKKRIYFKDGLIILLLFVNFIYYNIIKSLADYLLEASKFLKINLTNEVFSIFYLISILVISTIIWIIWLRIRTIRKFKKNEIGIIFAPDYPENLEDDVKKIYDSLIHEIKPYELGIKFSIKKLPPNRRITDVGEAKIILEKYKGITAVWGIIDKEGVERKSTGFSKIYFTHIYQPSLINFKTLADRIIPTIQGKKWKIDERNLNADRYLIARDISLVVRNLIGISLYINRRFDDAAKIFLPLCTQLKSLLQSDNNLNLRKFYTNVKIDCAAIINLSTTLEYEKYLYNDSIYNIPTQLCNKWIKNINCAIKLDSQNSSHYVMKAIYLFLVNDFSNSLKTCKKAIELAPKADAGPSFSIAFLYAFMEDFEKARREYRRSLAKKTSYDDIFISRLLMFIDQTIEKFPGKIQFHIILGILEYYRGDKEKGLEEIHLFISKAKGNTKMLPFLNEANRILLK
;
A
#
# COMPACT_ATOMS: atom_id res chain seq x y z
N MET A 1 36.16 -5.08 28.01
CA MET A 1 35.28 -4.02 27.49
C MET A 1 35.03 -4.06 25.98
N SER A 2 35.96 -4.55 25.12
CA SER A 2 35.68 -4.61 23.66
C SER A 2 34.56 -5.60 23.29
N ASN A 3 34.48 -6.75 23.98
CA ASN A 3 33.53 -7.81 23.67
C ASN A 3 32.03 -7.43 23.86
N ILE A 4 31.73 -6.46 24.72
CA ILE A 4 30.34 -6.00 24.96
C ILE A 4 29.89 -5.03 23.87
N ASN A 5 30.78 -4.11 23.45
CA ASN A 5 30.47 -3.17 22.37
C ASN A 5 30.36 -3.89 21.02
N ASP A 6 31.18 -4.91 20.79
CA ASP A 6 31.10 -5.75 19.60
C ASP A 6 29.80 -6.57 19.58
N PHE A 7 29.37 -7.09 20.74
CA PHE A 7 28.09 -7.77 20.87
C PHE A 7 26.89 -6.83 20.65
N ILE A 8 26.91 -5.63 21.22
CA ILE A 8 25.86 -4.62 21.01
C ILE A 8 25.79 -4.22 19.53
N ARG A 9 26.93 -4.00 18.88
CA ARG A 9 27.01 -3.68 17.44
C ARG A 9 26.48 -4.82 16.57
N LEU A 10 26.81 -6.08 16.91
CA LEU A 10 26.27 -7.25 16.23
C LEU A 10 24.74 -7.34 16.39
N MET A 11 24.23 -7.08 17.60
CA MET A 11 22.80 -7.08 17.89
C MET A 11 22.05 -5.96 17.15
N GLU A 12 22.65 -4.77 16.99
CA GLU A 12 22.11 -3.68 16.18
C GLU A 12 22.09 -4.02 14.69
N ILE A 13 23.16 -4.62 14.16
CA ILE A 13 23.23 -5.10 12.77
C ILE A 13 22.16 -6.16 12.53
N LEU A 14 22.02 -7.13 13.45
CA LEU A 14 20.97 -8.15 13.36
C LEU A 14 19.57 -7.53 13.44
N LEU A 15 19.33 -6.58 14.34
CA LEU A 15 18.05 -5.86 14.46
C LEU A 15 17.71 -5.09 13.18
N ASN A 16 18.68 -4.42 12.58
CA ASN A 16 18.49 -3.70 11.31
C ASN A 16 18.29 -4.66 10.14
N PHE A 17 19.04 -5.76 10.10
CA PHE A 17 18.83 -6.86 9.16
C PHE A 17 17.42 -7.45 9.29
N PHE A 18 16.93 -7.72 10.51
CA PHE A 18 15.57 -8.21 10.73
C PHE A 18 14.50 -7.19 10.34
N LYS A 19 14.73 -5.88 10.57
CA LYS A 19 13.84 -4.81 10.11
C LYS A 19 13.76 -4.77 8.59
N ASP A 20 14.87 -4.97 7.88
CA ASP A 20 14.91 -4.97 6.42
C ASP A 20 14.44 -6.29 5.80
N LEU A 21 14.74 -7.42 6.43
CA LEU A 21 14.19 -8.73 6.11
C LEU A 21 12.66 -8.70 6.24
N LYS A 22 12.12 -8.11 7.32
CA LYS A 22 10.68 -7.90 7.51
C LYS A 22 10.04 -7.12 6.35
N LYS A 23 10.74 -6.13 5.78
CA LYS A 23 10.28 -5.38 4.59
C LYS A 23 10.37 -6.21 3.30
N ARG A 24 11.37 -7.11 3.18
CA ARG A 24 11.68 -7.87 1.96
C ARG A 24 11.10 -9.29 1.90
N ILE A 25 10.71 -9.91 3.02
CA ILE A 25 10.12 -11.27 3.13
C ILE A 25 8.88 -11.44 2.23
N TYR A 26 8.28 -10.31 1.81
CA TYR A 26 7.13 -10.20 0.92
C TYR A 26 7.48 -10.13 -0.59
N PHE A 27 8.76 -10.14 -0.95
CA PHE A 27 9.28 -10.35 -2.31
C PHE A 27 9.92 -11.74 -2.43
N LYS A 28 10.16 -12.24 -3.65
CA LYS A 28 10.81 -13.55 -3.87
C LYS A 28 12.20 -13.57 -3.22
N ASP A 29 12.88 -12.43 -3.26
CA ASP A 29 14.25 -12.28 -2.76
C ASP A 29 14.32 -12.34 -1.23
N GLY A 30 13.39 -11.70 -0.50
CA GLY A 30 13.40 -11.80 0.95
C GLY A 30 12.87 -13.13 1.49
N LEU A 31 12.09 -13.90 0.72
CA LEU A 31 11.85 -15.31 1.05
C LEU A 31 13.14 -16.12 0.95
N ILE A 32 13.91 -15.93 -0.11
CA ILE A 32 15.21 -16.61 -0.29
C ILE A 32 16.12 -16.26 0.89
N ILE A 33 16.22 -14.99 1.26
CA ILE A 33 17.05 -14.57 2.39
C ILE A 33 16.52 -15.15 3.72
N LEU A 34 15.19 -15.20 3.94
CA LEU A 34 14.62 -15.83 5.14
C LEU A 34 14.90 -17.34 5.19
N LEU A 35 14.76 -18.04 4.06
CA LEU A 35 15.07 -19.47 3.97
C LEU A 35 16.56 -19.71 4.25
N LEU A 36 17.45 -18.92 3.64
CA LEU A 36 18.90 -19.00 3.90
C LEU A 36 19.22 -18.75 5.36
N PHE A 37 18.58 -17.75 5.98
CA PHE A 37 18.81 -17.39 7.38
C PHE A 37 18.30 -18.45 8.37
N VAL A 38 17.07 -18.96 8.16
CA VAL A 38 16.52 -20.03 9.00
C VAL A 38 17.36 -21.30 8.87
N ASN A 39 17.76 -21.66 7.65
CA ASN A 39 18.65 -22.80 7.42
C ASN A 39 20.03 -22.60 8.06
N PHE A 40 20.56 -21.37 8.08
CA PHE A 40 21.81 -21.04 8.76
C PHE A 40 21.70 -21.17 10.29
N ILE A 41 20.64 -20.65 10.91
CA ILE A 41 20.40 -20.84 12.35
C ILE A 41 20.26 -22.33 12.67
N TYR A 42 19.44 -23.03 11.87
CA TYR A 42 19.19 -24.46 12.05
C TYR A 42 20.47 -25.29 11.94
N TYR A 43 21.36 -24.97 10.98
CA TYR A 43 22.69 -25.56 10.87
C TYR A 43 23.51 -25.39 12.14
N ASN A 44 23.59 -24.17 12.68
CA ASN A 44 24.40 -23.89 13.86
C ASN A 44 23.86 -24.59 15.11
N ILE A 45 22.53 -24.66 15.28
CA ILE A 45 21.89 -25.40 16.37
C ILE A 45 22.22 -26.89 16.28
N ILE A 46 22.07 -27.49 15.09
CA ILE A 46 22.34 -28.92 14.89
C ILE A 46 23.83 -29.22 15.09
N LYS A 47 24.72 -28.40 14.56
CA LYS A 47 26.16 -28.57 14.75
C LYS A 47 26.53 -28.55 16.24
N SER A 48 25.92 -27.66 17.01
CA SER A 48 26.14 -27.58 18.47
C SER A 48 25.53 -28.76 19.25
N LEU A 49 24.50 -29.42 18.71
CA LEU A 49 23.82 -30.55 19.34
C LEU A 49 24.31 -31.92 18.81
N ALA A 50 25.08 -31.93 17.72
CA ALA A 50 25.48 -33.14 17.01
C ALA A 50 26.24 -34.11 17.92
N ASP A 51 27.18 -33.58 18.71
CA ASP A 51 28.01 -34.39 19.61
C ASP A 51 27.16 -35.05 20.71
N TYR A 52 26.22 -34.30 21.30
CA TYR A 52 25.27 -34.81 22.29
C TYR A 52 24.31 -35.85 21.72
N LEU A 53 23.86 -35.67 20.47
CA LEU A 53 22.97 -36.61 19.79
C LEU A 53 23.71 -37.91 19.42
N LEU A 54 24.96 -37.81 18.99
CA LEU A 54 25.84 -38.96 18.74
C LEU A 54 26.08 -39.74 20.04
N GLU A 55 26.34 -39.05 21.15
CA GLU A 55 26.54 -39.67 22.45
C GLU A 55 25.26 -40.36 22.98
N ALA A 56 24.11 -39.70 22.86
CA ALA A 56 22.80 -40.28 23.20
C ALA A 56 22.45 -41.50 22.32
N SER A 57 22.83 -41.49 21.04
CA SER A 57 22.58 -42.63 20.13
C SER A 57 23.36 -43.88 20.54
N LYS A 58 24.59 -43.72 21.05
CA LYS A 58 25.40 -44.81 21.60
C LYS A 58 24.75 -45.41 22.85
N PHE A 59 24.20 -44.56 23.73
CA PHE A 59 23.47 -45.00 24.92
C PHE A 59 22.21 -45.82 24.56
N LEU A 60 21.52 -45.43 23.49
CA LEU A 60 20.32 -46.12 22.97
C LEU A 60 20.64 -47.33 22.06
N LYS A 61 21.92 -47.67 21.85
CA LYS A 61 22.39 -48.73 20.93
C LYS A 61 21.93 -48.56 19.47
N ILE A 62 21.72 -47.32 19.03
CA ILE A 62 21.37 -47.01 17.64
C ILE A 62 22.66 -46.64 16.91
N ASN A 63 23.05 -47.42 15.88
CA ASN A 63 24.22 -47.15 15.05
C ASN A 63 23.96 -45.98 14.08
N LEU A 64 24.02 -44.76 14.58
CA LEU A 64 24.01 -43.54 13.76
C LEU A 64 25.45 -43.21 13.34
N THR A 65 25.75 -43.35 12.05
CA THR A 65 27.00 -42.86 11.46
C THR A 65 26.88 -41.37 11.12
N ASN A 66 28.02 -40.67 10.99
CA ASN A 66 28.06 -39.26 10.58
C ASN A 66 27.38 -39.01 9.22
N GLU A 67 27.40 -40.01 8.33
CA GLU A 67 26.71 -39.96 7.03
C GLU A 67 25.19 -39.98 7.21
N VAL A 68 24.66 -40.85 8.08
CA VAL A 68 23.23 -40.94 8.38
C VAL A 68 22.75 -39.64 9.03
N PHE A 69 23.53 -39.05 9.94
CA PHE A 69 23.22 -37.74 10.54
C PHE A 69 23.16 -36.61 9.50
N SER A 70 24.08 -36.61 8.55
CA SER A 70 24.12 -35.63 7.45
C SER A 70 22.92 -35.77 6.50
N ILE A 71 22.45 -36.98 6.26
CA ILE A 71 21.24 -37.26 5.47
C ILE A 71 19.98 -36.76 6.20
N PHE A 72 19.83 -37.05 7.49
CA PHE A 72 18.70 -36.54 8.29
C PHE A 72 18.67 -35.02 8.34
N TYR A 73 19.84 -34.37 8.41
CA TYR A 73 19.99 -32.92 8.35
C TYR A 73 19.53 -32.32 7.01
N LEU A 74 19.92 -32.93 5.88
CA LEU A 74 19.48 -32.46 4.56
C LEU A 74 17.96 -32.61 4.40
N ILE A 75 17.40 -33.72 4.87
CA ILE A 75 15.95 -33.98 4.85
C ILE A 75 15.21 -32.93 5.70
N SER A 76 15.69 -32.64 6.91
CA SER A 76 15.02 -31.69 7.80
C SER A 76 15.08 -30.25 7.29
N ILE A 77 16.18 -29.83 6.64
CA ILE A 77 16.24 -28.55 5.91
C ILE A 77 15.20 -28.49 4.79
N LEU A 78 15.09 -29.56 4.00
CA LEU A 78 14.14 -29.66 2.90
C LEU A 78 12.71 -29.55 3.44
N VAL A 79 12.40 -30.23 4.54
CA VAL A 79 11.08 -30.17 5.19
C VAL A 79 10.79 -28.78 5.74
N ILE A 80 11.71 -28.18 6.51
CA ILE A 80 11.52 -26.84 7.10
C ILE A 80 11.36 -25.79 5.98
N SER A 81 12.21 -25.84 4.95
CA SER A 81 12.15 -24.93 3.81
C SER A 81 10.83 -25.09 3.04
N THR A 82 10.36 -26.32 2.86
CA THR A 82 9.08 -26.62 2.20
C THR A 82 7.90 -26.13 3.04
N ILE A 83 7.92 -26.30 4.36
CA ILE A 83 6.89 -25.79 5.28
C ILE A 83 6.85 -24.26 5.22
N ILE A 84 8.01 -23.59 5.31
CA ILE A 84 8.11 -22.12 5.20
C ILE A 84 7.56 -21.65 3.85
N TRP A 85 7.93 -22.33 2.76
CA TRP A 85 7.43 -22.02 1.42
C TRP A 85 5.91 -22.22 1.28
N ILE A 86 5.36 -23.30 1.85
CA ILE A 86 3.91 -23.57 1.86
C ILE A 86 3.16 -22.52 2.70
N ILE A 87 3.67 -22.20 3.89
CA ILE A 87 3.10 -21.14 4.75
C ILE A 87 3.13 -19.81 4.00
N TRP A 88 4.24 -19.50 3.34
CA TRP A 88 4.41 -18.29 2.55
C TRP A 88 3.45 -18.23 1.35
N LEU A 89 3.25 -19.33 0.63
CA LEU A 89 2.25 -19.44 -0.45
C LEU A 89 0.83 -19.30 0.09
N ARG A 90 0.54 -19.88 1.26
CA ARG A 90 -0.77 -19.83 1.92
C ARG A 90 -1.11 -18.43 2.43
N ILE A 91 -0.12 -17.68 2.90
CA ILE A 91 -0.28 -16.29 3.32
C ILE A 91 -0.51 -15.37 2.11
N ARG A 92 0.03 -15.70 0.93
CA ARG A 92 0.02 -14.84 -0.27
C ARG A 92 -1.07 -15.13 -1.28
N THR A 93 -1.65 -16.32 -1.26
CA THR A 93 -2.73 -16.65 -2.20
C THR A 93 -4.01 -15.93 -1.78
N ILE A 94 -4.49 -15.02 -2.64
CA ILE A 94 -5.82 -14.41 -2.49
C ILE A 94 -6.82 -15.57 -2.35
N ARG A 95 -7.59 -15.57 -1.27
CA ARG A 95 -8.64 -16.56 -1.03
C ARG A 95 -9.68 -16.44 -2.16
N LYS A 96 -9.90 -17.53 -2.88
CA LYS A 96 -10.78 -17.60 -4.04
C LYS A 96 -11.73 -18.78 -3.87
N PHE A 97 -12.99 -18.64 -4.30
CA PHE A 97 -13.94 -19.76 -4.29
C PHE A 97 -13.54 -20.85 -5.30
N LYS A 98 -12.99 -20.45 -6.46
CA LYS A 98 -12.42 -21.31 -7.53
C LYS A 98 -11.23 -20.61 -8.22
N LYS A 99 -10.51 -21.29 -9.12
CA LYS A 99 -9.37 -20.72 -9.87
C LYS A 99 -9.82 -19.44 -10.60
N ASN A 100 -9.35 -18.29 -10.13
CA ASN A 100 -9.66 -16.92 -10.60
C ASN A 100 -11.03 -16.32 -10.23
N GLU A 101 -11.76 -16.88 -9.25
CA GLU A 101 -13.04 -16.33 -8.79
C GLU A 101 -12.94 -15.69 -7.41
N ILE A 102 -13.25 -14.39 -7.31
CA ILE A 102 -13.36 -13.69 -6.03
C ILE A 102 -14.69 -14.05 -5.38
N GLY A 103 -14.62 -14.59 -4.17
CA GLY A 103 -15.77 -15.08 -3.42
C GLY A 103 -16.44 -14.00 -2.58
N ILE A 104 -17.72 -13.77 -2.82
CA ILE A 104 -18.58 -12.91 -2.00
C ILE A 104 -19.59 -13.81 -1.30
N ILE A 105 -19.75 -13.62 0.01
CA ILE A 105 -20.76 -14.33 0.79
C ILE A 105 -21.94 -13.39 0.98
N PHE A 106 -23.13 -13.82 0.55
CA PHE A 106 -24.39 -13.13 0.80
C PHE A 106 -25.16 -13.93 1.85
N ALA A 107 -25.34 -13.34 3.03
CA ALA A 107 -25.90 -14.01 4.20
C ALA A 107 -26.95 -13.13 4.90
N PRO A 108 -28.09 -12.85 4.24
CA PRO A 108 -29.20 -12.16 4.89
C PRO A 108 -29.86 -13.05 5.95
N ASP A 109 -30.31 -12.41 7.01
CA ASP A 109 -31.15 -12.95 8.09
C ASP A 109 -32.58 -12.50 7.82
N TYR A 110 -33.50 -13.42 7.56
CA TYR A 110 -34.86 -13.10 7.12
C TYR A 110 -35.85 -14.20 7.47
N PRO A 111 -37.12 -13.86 7.77
CA PRO A 111 -38.16 -14.85 7.97
C PRO A 111 -38.52 -15.57 6.64
N GLU A 112 -38.90 -16.84 6.72
CA GLU A 112 -39.14 -17.72 5.56
C GLU A 112 -40.16 -17.15 4.55
N ASN A 113 -41.11 -16.34 5.02
CA ASN A 113 -42.10 -15.68 4.18
C ASN A 113 -41.53 -14.60 3.24
N LEU A 114 -40.25 -14.23 3.37
CA LEU A 114 -39.54 -13.30 2.49
C LEU A 114 -38.58 -14.00 1.52
N GLU A 115 -38.51 -15.34 1.50
CA GLU A 115 -37.56 -16.10 0.66
C GLU A 115 -37.59 -15.69 -0.82
N ASP A 116 -38.78 -15.52 -1.39
CA ASP A 116 -38.94 -15.11 -2.81
C ASP A 116 -38.41 -13.70 -3.07
N ASP A 117 -38.62 -12.78 -2.13
CA ASP A 117 -38.15 -11.41 -2.26
C ASP A 117 -36.62 -11.32 -2.06
N VAL A 118 -36.07 -12.09 -1.12
CA VAL A 118 -34.61 -12.21 -0.94
C VAL A 118 -33.96 -12.85 -2.17
N LYS A 119 -34.61 -13.83 -2.79
CA LYS A 119 -34.15 -14.44 -4.04
C LYS A 119 -34.10 -13.41 -5.17
N LYS A 120 -35.13 -12.56 -5.33
CA LYS A 120 -35.09 -11.45 -6.31
C LYS A 120 -33.94 -10.48 -6.04
N ILE A 121 -33.68 -10.12 -4.78
CA ILE A 121 -32.55 -9.27 -4.40
C ILE A 121 -31.22 -9.93 -4.77
N TYR A 122 -31.07 -11.22 -4.49
CA TYR A 122 -29.87 -12.00 -4.82
C TYR A 122 -29.64 -12.10 -6.33
N ASP A 123 -30.69 -12.38 -7.10
CA ASP A 123 -30.62 -12.50 -8.56
C ASP A 123 -30.31 -11.14 -9.19
N SER A 124 -30.91 -10.05 -8.68
CA SER A 124 -30.57 -8.68 -9.08
C SER A 124 -29.10 -8.36 -8.78
N LEU A 125 -28.60 -8.73 -7.59
CA LEU A 125 -27.21 -8.51 -7.21
C LEU A 125 -26.23 -9.25 -8.14
N ILE A 126 -26.52 -10.51 -8.50
CA ILE A 126 -25.74 -11.27 -9.49
C ILE A 126 -25.79 -10.57 -10.84
N HIS A 127 -26.99 -10.19 -11.28
CA HIS A 127 -27.19 -9.58 -12.58
C HIS A 127 -26.45 -8.25 -12.66
N GLU A 128 -26.50 -7.41 -11.64
CA GLU A 128 -25.88 -6.10 -11.63
C GLU A 128 -24.36 -6.19 -11.51
N ILE A 129 -23.79 -7.13 -10.74
CA ILE A 129 -22.32 -7.22 -10.61
C ILE A 129 -21.65 -7.68 -11.92
N LYS A 130 -22.40 -8.21 -12.90
CA LYS A 130 -21.97 -8.56 -14.27
C LYS A 130 -20.49 -8.98 -14.37
N PRO A 131 -20.11 -10.14 -13.80
CA PRO A 131 -18.71 -10.56 -13.67
C PRO A 131 -17.92 -10.61 -14.99
N TYR A 132 -18.59 -10.73 -16.14
CA TYR A 132 -17.96 -10.83 -17.46
C TYR A 132 -17.58 -9.46 -18.06
N GLU A 133 -18.33 -8.39 -17.76
CA GLU A 133 -18.04 -7.03 -18.29
C GLU A 133 -16.83 -6.38 -17.58
N LEU A 134 -16.50 -6.86 -16.38
CA LEU A 134 -15.38 -6.34 -15.57
C LEU A 134 -14.05 -7.07 -15.84
N GLY A 135 -14.04 -8.12 -16.69
CA GLY A 135 -12.85 -8.95 -16.94
C GLY A 135 -12.33 -9.70 -15.71
N ILE A 136 -13.13 -9.81 -14.64
CA ILE A 136 -12.79 -10.43 -13.35
C ILE A 136 -13.96 -11.33 -12.95
N LYS A 137 -13.73 -12.63 -12.80
CA LYS A 137 -14.80 -13.55 -12.37
C LYS A 137 -15.11 -13.33 -10.89
N PHE A 138 -16.37 -13.02 -10.59
CA PHE A 138 -16.93 -12.99 -9.24
C PHE A 138 -17.87 -14.16 -9.06
N SER A 139 -17.90 -14.68 -7.85
CA SER A 139 -18.83 -15.73 -7.45
C SER A 139 -19.47 -15.31 -6.13
N ILE A 140 -20.79 -15.20 -6.14
CA ILE A 140 -21.56 -14.91 -4.94
C ILE A 140 -22.11 -16.25 -4.43
N LYS A 141 -21.95 -16.52 -3.14
CA LYS A 141 -22.56 -17.67 -2.48
C LYS A 141 -23.59 -17.14 -1.48
N LYS A 142 -24.85 -17.48 -1.70
CA LYS A 142 -25.92 -17.33 -0.70
C LYS A 142 -25.70 -18.38 0.40
N LEU A 143 -25.62 -17.96 1.66
CA LEU A 143 -25.73 -18.91 2.78
C LEU A 143 -27.20 -19.31 2.97
N PRO A 144 -27.48 -20.53 3.45
CA PRO A 144 -28.85 -20.96 3.69
C PRO A 144 -29.57 -20.00 4.65
N PRO A 145 -30.90 -19.85 4.52
CA PRO A 145 -31.71 -19.07 5.46
C PRO A 145 -31.48 -19.55 6.90
N ASN A 146 -31.64 -18.65 7.86
CA ASN A 146 -31.54 -18.88 9.32
C ASN A 146 -30.12 -19.05 9.90
N ARG A 147 -29.05 -18.96 9.10
CA ARG A 147 -27.70 -18.80 9.66
C ARG A 147 -27.41 -17.34 9.97
N ARG A 148 -27.91 -16.88 11.12
CA ARG A 148 -27.73 -15.52 11.61
C ARG A 148 -26.26 -15.27 11.94
N ILE A 149 -25.62 -14.40 11.17
CA ILE A 149 -24.33 -13.84 11.54
C ILE A 149 -24.61 -12.76 12.60
N THR A 150 -24.04 -12.93 13.78
CA THR A 150 -24.32 -12.07 14.94
C THR A 150 -23.26 -10.98 15.13
N ASP A 151 -22.02 -11.27 14.74
CA ASP A 151 -20.90 -10.33 14.87
C ASP A 151 -19.83 -10.47 13.78
N VAL A 152 -18.88 -9.53 13.79
CA VAL A 152 -17.77 -9.45 12.83
C VAL A 152 -16.81 -10.64 12.94
N GLY A 153 -16.64 -11.22 14.13
CA GLY A 153 -15.81 -12.40 14.35
C GLY A 153 -16.40 -13.64 13.68
N GLU A 154 -17.70 -13.85 13.84
CA GLU A 154 -18.43 -14.92 13.17
C GLU A 154 -18.39 -14.77 11.64
N ALA A 155 -18.59 -13.55 11.13
CA ALA A 155 -18.47 -13.23 9.72
C ALA A 155 -17.07 -13.55 9.17
N LYS A 156 -16.00 -13.29 9.94
CA LYS A 156 -14.63 -13.67 9.58
C LYS A 156 -14.49 -15.18 9.48
N ILE A 157 -14.94 -15.95 10.48
CA ILE A 157 -14.88 -17.43 10.47
C ILE A 157 -15.56 -18.00 9.24
N ILE A 158 -16.72 -17.46 8.87
CA ILE A 158 -17.47 -17.84 7.67
C ILE A 158 -16.65 -17.53 6.40
N LEU A 159 -16.07 -16.33 6.30
CA LEU A 159 -15.20 -15.98 5.18
C LEU A 159 -13.98 -16.89 5.09
N GLU A 160 -13.39 -17.32 6.22
CA GLU A 160 -12.30 -18.28 6.25
C GLU A 160 -12.73 -19.65 5.74
N LYS A 161 -13.85 -20.17 6.25
CA LYS A 161 -14.40 -21.47 5.91
C LYS A 161 -14.71 -21.60 4.42
N TYR A 162 -15.35 -20.58 3.86
CA TYR A 162 -15.78 -20.61 2.46
C TYR A 162 -14.74 -20.02 1.49
N LYS A 163 -13.59 -19.53 1.98
CA LYS A 163 -12.56 -18.82 1.18
C LYS A 163 -13.12 -17.57 0.48
N GLY A 164 -14.06 -16.88 1.13
CA GLY A 164 -14.61 -15.60 0.66
C GLY A 164 -13.72 -14.43 1.10
N ILE A 165 -13.85 -13.30 0.41
CA ILE A 165 -13.11 -12.08 0.75
C ILE A 165 -14.03 -11.04 1.42
N THR A 166 -15.28 -10.96 0.98
CA THR A 166 -16.30 -10.06 1.53
C THR A 166 -17.56 -10.84 1.90
N ALA A 167 -18.09 -10.59 3.09
CA ALA A 167 -19.42 -11.03 3.51
C ALA A 167 -20.36 -9.83 3.60
N VAL A 168 -21.53 -9.96 3.00
CA VAL A 168 -22.68 -9.06 3.10
C VAL A 168 -23.72 -9.79 3.95
N TRP A 169 -24.07 -9.24 5.10
CA TRP A 169 -24.98 -9.90 6.05
C TRP A 169 -25.81 -8.90 6.81
N GLY A 170 -26.93 -9.33 7.39
CA GLY A 170 -27.84 -8.43 8.10
C GLY A 170 -29.29 -8.80 7.93
N ILE A 171 -30.19 -8.05 8.58
CA ILE A 171 -31.60 -8.41 8.69
C ILE A 171 -32.37 -7.84 7.50
N ILE A 172 -33.18 -8.66 6.83
CA ILE A 172 -34.14 -8.23 5.79
C ILE A 172 -35.56 -8.34 6.36
N ASP A 173 -36.30 -7.23 6.26
CA ASP A 173 -37.69 -7.12 6.70
C ASP A 173 -38.54 -6.38 5.63
N LYS A 174 -39.87 -6.38 5.81
CA LYS A 174 -40.78 -5.51 5.02
C LYS A 174 -40.90 -4.14 5.68
N GLU A 175 -40.78 -3.06 4.92
CA GLU A 175 -40.83 -1.69 5.47
C GLU A 175 -42.21 -1.01 5.32
N GLY A 176 -42.60 -0.25 6.36
CA GLY A 176 -43.71 0.74 6.36
C GLY A 176 -45.13 0.22 6.64
N VAL A 177 -46.02 1.11 7.09
CA VAL A 177 -47.44 0.86 7.44
C VAL A 177 -48.24 0.25 6.27
N GLU A 178 -47.78 0.43 5.03
CA GLU A 178 -48.38 -0.14 3.82
C GLU A 178 -47.68 -1.39 3.23
N ARG A 179 -46.60 -1.93 3.84
CA ARG A 179 -45.96 -3.21 3.44
C ARG A 179 -45.62 -3.36 1.93
N LYS A 180 -45.04 -2.36 1.26
CA LYS A 180 -44.81 -2.42 -0.20
C LYS A 180 -43.40 -2.79 -0.67
N SER A 181 -42.34 -2.68 0.14
CA SER A 181 -40.97 -3.01 -0.30
C SER A 181 -40.17 -3.83 0.72
N THR A 182 -39.48 -4.86 0.23
CA THR A 182 -38.64 -5.80 0.99
C THR A 182 -37.17 -5.41 0.85
N GLY A 183 -36.42 -5.32 1.96
CA GLY A 183 -35.02 -4.87 1.92
C GLY A 183 -34.29 -5.04 3.26
N PHE A 184 -32.99 -4.75 3.29
CA PHE A 184 -32.21 -4.83 4.53
C PHE A 184 -32.62 -3.72 5.50
N SER A 185 -33.15 -4.10 6.67
CA SER A 185 -33.39 -3.19 7.79
C SER A 185 -32.08 -2.79 8.47
N LYS A 186 -31.10 -3.71 8.51
CA LYS A 186 -29.69 -3.46 8.89
C LYS A 186 -28.77 -4.29 8.01
N ILE A 187 -27.77 -3.67 7.39
CA ILE A 187 -26.78 -4.34 6.54
C ILE A 187 -25.36 -4.12 7.11
N TYR A 188 -24.59 -5.19 7.10
CA TYR A 188 -23.22 -5.28 7.58
C TYR A 188 -22.33 -5.84 6.48
N PHE A 189 -21.10 -5.34 6.48
CA PHE A 189 -20.07 -5.79 5.57
C PHE A 189 -18.85 -6.21 6.38
N THR A 190 -18.39 -7.43 6.18
CA THR A 190 -17.14 -7.91 6.77
C THR A 190 -16.17 -8.26 5.66
N HIS A 191 -14.95 -7.75 5.80
CA HIS A 191 -13.90 -7.95 4.81
C HIS A 191 -12.66 -8.54 5.46
N ILE A 192 -12.07 -9.56 4.83
CA ILE A 192 -10.76 -10.08 5.23
C ILE A 192 -9.71 -9.51 4.27
N TYR A 193 -8.85 -8.64 4.80
CA TYR A 193 -7.67 -8.16 4.10
C TYR A 193 -6.41 -8.94 4.52
N GLN A 194 -5.42 -9.00 3.64
CA GLN A 194 -4.06 -9.43 4.01
C GLN A 194 -3.31 -8.23 4.61
N PRO A 195 -2.62 -8.37 5.77
CA PRO A 195 -1.84 -7.28 6.33
C PRO A 195 -0.63 -6.98 5.42
N SER A 196 -0.54 -5.75 4.89
CA SER A 196 0.67 -5.24 4.23
C SER A 196 1.60 -4.59 5.25
N LEU A 197 2.91 -4.86 5.18
CA LEU A 197 3.91 -4.29 6.11
C LEU A 197 4.46 -2.91 5.73
N ILE A 198 4.10 -2.37 4.56
CA ILE A 198 4.36 -0.95 4.27
C ILE A 198 3.39 -0.16 5.14
N ASN A 199 3.84 0.95 5.72
CA ASN A 199 3.14 1.79 6.69
C ASN A 199 1.88 2.42 6.07
N PHE A 200 0.90 1.57 5.78
CA PHE A 200 -0.43 1.88 5.30
C PHE A 200 -1.23 2.56 6.40
N LYS A 201 -0.67 2.77 7.59
CA LYS A 201 -1.35 3.46 8.68
C LYS A 201 -2.01 4.72 8.16
N THR A 202 -1.43 5.53 7.27
CA THR A 202 -2.11 6.72 6.71
C THR A 202 -3.24 6.47 5.72
N LEU A 203 -3.19 5.42 4.91
CA LEU A 203 -4.20 5.13 3.89
C LEU A 203 -5.25 4.14 4.37
N ALA A 204 -4.86 3.17 5.19
CA ALA A 204 -5.72 2.53 6.16
C ALA A 204 -6.38 3.60 7.03
N ASP A 205 -5.70 4.59 7.63
CA ASP A 205 -6.34 5.67 8.42
C ASP A 205 -7.16 6.66 7.56
N ARG A 206 -7.20 6.54 6.23
CA ARG A 206 -8.22 7.16 5.37
C ARG A 206 -9.38 6.22 5.03
N ILE A 207 -9.07 4.98 4.68
CA ILE A 207 -10.00 3.95 4.18
C ILE A 207 -10.65 3.20 5.33
N ILE A 208 -9.86 2.73 6.28
CA ILE A 208 -10.29 2.20 7.58
C ILE A 208 -11.17 3.24 8.28
N PRO A 209 -10.87 4.51 8.57
CA PRO A 209 -11.85 5.46 9.09
C PRO A 209 -12.99 5.86 8.15
N THR A 210 -13.01 5.47 6.87
CA THR A 210 -14.23 5.53 6.03
C THR A 210 -15.02 4.20 6.02
N ILE A 211 -14.40 3.09 6.48
CA ILE A 211 -14.99 1.75 6.65
C ILE A 211 -15.32 1.44 8.13
N GLN A 212 -14.37 1.57 9.05
CA GLN A 212 -14.44 1.71 10.53
C GLN A 212 -14.96 3.08 11.01
N GLY A 213 -15.06 4.11 10.17
CA GLY A 213 -15.80 5.33 10.52
C GLY A 213 -17.27 5.00 10.61
N LYS A 214 -17.69 4.67 11.83
CA LYS A 214 -18.90 3.92 12.18
C LYS A 214 -18.66 2.41 12.02
N LYS A 215 -18.57 1.70 13.16
CA LYS A 215 -19.50 0.58 13.34
C LYS A 215 -20.80 1.01 12.67
N TRP A 216 -21.26 0.37 11.60
CA TRP A 216 -22.64 0.50 11.17
C TRP A 216 -23.56 -0.14 12.23
N LYS A 217 -23.47 0.32 13.48
CA LYS A 217 -24.60 0.42 14.36
C LYS A 217 -25.29 1.70 13.91
N ILE A 218 -26.34 1.54 13.12
CA ILE A 218 -27.46 2.47 13.16
C ILE A 218 -28.02 2.32 14.57
N ASP A 219 -27.37 2.93 15.56
CA ASP A 219 -27.99 3.15 16.85
C ASP A 219 -29.01 4.26 16.60
N GLU A 220 -30.26 3.87 16.80
CA GLU A 220 -31.50 4.62 16.75
C GLU A 220 -31.33 6.14 16.84
N ARG A 221 -31.61 6.83 15.74
CA ARG A 221 -32.51 8.00 15.72
C ARG A 221 -32.79 8.42 14.27
N ASN A 222 -34.07 8.31 13.92
CA ASN A 222 -34.78 8.86 12.76
C ASN A 222 -34.52 8.20 11.38
N LEU A 223 -34.88 6.93 11.34
CA LEU A 223 -34.88 5.98 10.22
C LEU A 223 -36.00 6.22 9.17
N ASN A 224 -36.28 7.45 8.72
CA ASN A 224 -37.21 7.65 7.59
C ASN A 224 -36.55 8.16 6.30
N ALA A 225 -35.29 8.60 6.34
CA ALA A 225 -34.57 9.13 5.17
C ALA A 225 -33.44 8.22 4.62
N ASP A 226 -33.04 7.18 5.36
CA ASP A 226 -31.87 6.34 5.05
C ASP A 226 -32.19 5.06 4.25
N ARG A 227 -33.46 4.70 4.11
CA ARG A 227 -33.90 3.39 3.59
C ARG A 227 -33.83 3.23 2.07
N TYR A 228 -34.03 4.32 1.32
CA TYR A 228 -34.11 4.29 -0.15
C TYR A 228 -32.79 3.85 -0.82
N LEU A 229 -31.65 4.21 -0.20
CA LEU A 229 -30.30 3.91 -0.69
C LEU A 229 -29.83 2.48 -0.34
N ILE A 230 -30.53 1.75 0.54
CA ILE A 230 -30.07 0.43 1.02
C ILE A 230 -30.79 -0.70 0.28
N ALA A 231 -32.07 -0.55 -0.08
CA ALA A 231 -32.81 -1.62 -0.76
C ALA A 231 -32.56 -1.67 -2.28
N ARG A 232 -32.38 -0.50 -2.93
CA ARG A 232 -32.20 -0.41 -4.39
C ARG A 232 -30.73 -0.44 -4.83
N ASP A 233 -29.78 -0.10 -3.95
CA ASP A 233 -28.38 0.16 -4.32
C ASP A 233 -27.36 -0.81 -3.68
N ILE A 234 -27.81 -1.99 -3.22
CA ILE A 234 -26.93 -3.03 -2.63
C ILE A 234 -25.76 -3.33 -3.58
N SER A 235 -26.00 -3.38 -4.88
CA SER A 235 -24.95 -3.60 -5.87
C SER A 235 -23.92 -2.47 -5.93
N LEU A 236 -24.30 -1.21 -5.75
CA LEU A 236 -23.36 -0.08 -5.72
C LEU A 236 -22.40 -0.23 -4.55
N VAL A 237 -22.93 -0.57 -3.37
CA VAL A 237 -22.14 -0.79 -2.16
C VAL A 237 -21.25 -2.03 -2.30
N VAL A 238 -21.79 -3.14 -2.83
CA VAL A 238 -21.01 -4.35 -3.04
C VAL A 238 -19.90 -4.12 -4.06
N ARG A 239 -20.17 -3.47 -5.19
CA ARG A 239 -19.14 -3.10 -6.18
C ARG A 239 -18.06 -2.21 -5.55
N ASN A 240 -18.44 -1.23 -4.73
CA ASN A 240 -17.47 -0.41 -3.99
C ASN A 240 -16.56 -1.28 -3.12
N LEU A 241 -17.12 -2.19 -2.32
CA LEU A 241 -16.35 -3.06 -1.44
C LEU A 241 -15.46 -4.05 -2.19
N ILE A 242 -15.91 -4.57 -3.32
CA ILE A 242 -15.07 -5.39 -4.21
C ILE A 242 -13.92 -4.55 -4.75
N GLY A 243 -14.20 -3.32 -5.21
CA GLY A 243 -13.19 -2.38 -5.68
C GLY A 243 -12.13 -2.13 -4.60
N ILE A 244 -12.56 -1.80 -3.37
CA ILE A 244 -11.69 -1.61 -2.21
C ILE A 244 -10.86 -2.88 -1.95
N SER A 245 -11.47 -4.06 -2.07
CA SER A 245 -10.75 -5.32 -1.89
C SER A 245 -9.62 -5.50 -2.90
N LEU A 246 -9.92 -5.32 -4.18
CA LEU A 246 -8.94 -5.41 -5.26
C LEU A 246 -7.82 -4.40 -5.06
N TYR A 247 -8.20 -3.20 -4.64
CA TYR A 247 -7.30 -2.12 -4.32
C TYR A 247 -6.33 -2.48 -3.17
N ILE A 248 -6.84 -2.95 -2.02
CA ILE A 248 -6.02 -3.40 -0.88
C ILE A 248 -5.08 -4.54 -1.30
N ASN A 249 -5.52 -5.41 -2.21
CA ASN A 249 -4.72 -6.50 -2.77
C ASN A 249 -3.76 -6.07 -3.92
N ARG A 250 -3.55 -4.75 -4.14
CA ARG A 250 -2.69 -4.17 -5.18
C ARG A 250 -3.06 -4.58 -6.63
N ARG A 251 -4.28 -5.04 -6.86
CA ARG A 251 -4.83 -5.28 -8.20
C ARG A 251 -5.48 -4.01 -8.72
N PHE A 252 -4.67 -2.97 -8.92
CA PHE A 252 -5.16 -1.62 -9.23
C PHE A 252 -5.90 -1.54 -10.57
N ASP A 253 -5.41 -2.22 -11.61
CA ASP A 253 -6.09 -2.26 -12.90
C ASP A 253 -7.49 -2.88 -12.79
N ASP A 254 -7.60 -3.94 -11.98
CA ASP A 254 -8.86 -4.63 -11.74
C ASP A 254 -9.80 -3.81 -10.86
N ALA A 255 -9.27 -3.12 -9.85
CA ALA A 255 -10.05 -2.18 -9.04
C ALA A 255 -10.59 -1.03 -9.90
N ALA A 256 -9.76 -0.47 -10.79
CA ALA A 256 -10.15 0.62 -11.68
C ALA A 256 -11.31 0.23 -12.61
N LYS A 257 -11.33 -1.01 -13.11
CA LYS A 257 -12.45 -1.55 -13.92
C LYS A 257 -13.78 -1.54 -13.16
N ILE A 258 -13.78 -1.61 -11.84
CA ILE A 258 -15.00 -1.54 -11.01
C ILE A 258 -15.34 -0.08 -10.68
N PHE A 259 -14.36 0.68 -10.21
CA PHE A 259 -14.57 2.04 -9.74
C PHE A 259 -14.94 3.03 -10.85
N LEU A 260 -14.36 2.91 -12.04
CA LEU A 260 -14.64 3.85 -13.14
C LEU A 260 -16.11 3.79 -13.61
N PRO A 261 -16.70 2.61 -13.90
CA PRO A 261 -18.13 2.50 -14.19
C PRO A 261 -18.99 2.93 -13.00
N LEU A 262 -18.61 2.54 -11.77
CA LEU A 262 -19.34 2.91 -10.56
C LEU A 262 -19.42 4.43 -10.36
N CYS A 263 -18.30 5.14 -10.53
CA CYS A 263 -18.24 6.60 -10.51
C CYS A 263 -19.18 7.23 -11.56
N THR A 264 -19.24 6.64 -12.76
CA THR A 264 -20.07 7.16 -13.86
C THR A 264 -21.56 6.97 -13.54
N GLN A 265 -21.93 5.78 -13.06
CA GLN A 265 -23.29 5.46 -12.64
C GLN A 265 -23.75 6.36 -11.48
N LEU A 266 -22.91 6.51 -10.44
CA LEU A 266 -23.22 7.38 -9.30
C LEU A 266 -23.36 8.85 -9.70
N LYS A 267 -22.55 9.33 -10.64
CA LYS A 267 -22.68 10.68 -11.19
C LYS A 267 -24.04 10.86 -11.89
N SER A 268 -24.48 9.88 -12.68
CA SER A 268 -25.80 9.91 -13.33
C SER A 268 -26.93 9.88 -12.30
N LEU A 269 -26.82 9.04 -11.27
CA LEU A 269 -27.83 8.94 -10.21
C LEU A 269 -27.95 10.25 -9.43
N LEU A 270 -26.83 10.94 -9.17
CA LEU A 270 -26.83 12.25 -8.53
C LEU A 270 -27.50 13.36 -9.34
N GLN A 271 -27.61 13.21 -10.66
CA GLN A 271 -28.35 14.16 -11.50
C GLN A 271 -29.87 13.99 -11.33
N SER A 272 -30.33 12.76 -11.11
CA SER A 272 -31.76 12.46 -10.90
C SER A 272 -32.20 12.56 -9.44
N ASP A 273 -31.32 12.24 -8.49
CA ASP A 273 -31.60 12.23 -7.05
C ASP A 273 -30.40 12.81 -6.29
N ASN A 274 -30.55 14.05 -5.83
CA ASN A 274 -29.47 14.78 -5.16
C ASN A 274 -29.57 14.66 -3.63
N ASN A 275 -29.59 13.43 -3.13
CA ASN A 275 -29.52 13.16 -1.70
C ASN A 275 -28.09 13.38 -1.15
N LEU A 276 -27.99 14.00 0.04
CA LEU A 276 -26.74 14.21 0.77
C LEU A 276 -25.94 12.91 0.98
N ASN A 277 -26.61 11.79 1.26
CA ASN A 277 -25.96 10.50 1.51
C ASN A 277 -25.35 9.93 0.22
N LEU A 278 -26.08 10.00 -0.90
CA LEU A 278 -25.55 9.60 -2.21
C LEU A 278 -24.37 10.49 -2.62
N ARG A 279 -24.42 11.79 -2.31
CA ARG A 279 -23.31 12.72 -2.57
C ARG A 279 -22.06 12.36 -1.76
N LYS A 280 -22.22 12.02 -0.49
CA LYS A 280 -21.12 11.55 0.37
C LYS A 280 -20.53 10.24 -0.14
N PHE A 281 -21.38 9.28 -0.50
CA PHE A 281 -20.94 8.00 -1.06
C PHE A 281 -20.17 8.19 -2.37
N TYR A 282 -20.73 8.96 -3.31
CA TYR A 282 -20.05 9.31 -4.56
C TYR A 282 -18.70 9.98 -4.32
N THR A 283 -18.61 10.91 -3.36
CA THR A 283 -17.36 11.60 -3.02
C THR A 283 -16.29 10.60 -2.57
N ASN A 284 -16.64 9.63 -1.73
CA ASN A 284 -15.71 8.59 -1.29
C ASN A 284 -15.24 7.71 -2.46
N VAL A 285 -16.18 7.19 -3.26
CA VAL A 285 -15.87 6.35 -4.43
C VAL A 285 -14.96 7.10 -5.43
N LYS A 286 -15.19 8.40 -5.61
CA LYS A 286 -14.40 9.28 -6.47
C LYS A 286 -12.96 9.43 -5.96
N ILE A 287 -12.78 9.60 -4.65
CA ILE A 287 -11.46 9.67 -3.99
C ILE A 287 -10.73 8.33 -4.11
N ASP A 288 -11.42 7.21 -3.85
CA ASP A 288 -10.83 5.87 -3.98
C ASP A 288 -10.39 5.59 -5.42
N CYS A 289 -11.22 5.96 -6.40
CA CYS A 289 -10.89 5.86 -7.81
C CYS A 289 -9.64 6.68 -8.17
N ALA A 290 -9.53 7.93 -7.69
CA ALA A 290 -8.36 8.78 -7.90
C ALA A 290 -7.09 8.15 -7.29
N ALA A 291 -7.20 7.61 -6.08
CA ALA A 291 -6.11 6.95 -5.37
C ALA A 291 -5.60 5.71 -6.12
N ILE A 292 -6.50 4.88 -6.66
CA ILE A 292 -6.15 3.70 -7.47
C ILE A 292 -5.35 4.10 -8.71
N ILE A 293 -5.84 5.10 -9.44
CA ILE A 293 -5.18 5.58 -10.66
C ILE A 293 -3.77 6.07 -10.32
N ASN A 294 -3.63 6.90 -9.28
CA ASN A 294 -2.33 7.40 -8.83
C ASN A 294 -1.38 6.25 -8.43
N LEU A 295 -1.85 5.32 -7.61
CA LEU A 295 -1.02 4.21 -7.13
C LEU A 295 -0.61 3.26 -8.25
N SER A 296 -1.46 3.04 -9.25
CA SER A 296 -1.09 2.25 -10.43
C SER A 296 0.12 2.85 -11.16
N THR A 297 0.12 4.17 -11.40
CA THR A 297 1.23 4.85 -12.08
C THR A 297 2.46 4.92 -11.18
N THR A 298 2.28 5.12 -9.87
CA THR A 298 3.39 5.08 -8.91
C THR A 298 4.07 3.72 -8.88
N LEU A 299 3.33 2.60 -8.94
CA LEU A 299 3.95 1.27 -8.96
C LEU A 299 4.72 0.99 -10.24
N GLU A 300 4.23 1.41 -11.39
CA GLU A 300 4.98 1.29 -12.65
C GLU A 300 6.26 2.14 -12.59
N TYR A 301 6.17 3.37 -12.10
CA TYR A 301 7.32 4.24 -11.87
C TYR A 301 8.33 3.64 -10.88
N GLU A 302 7.87 3.06 -9.76
CA GLU A 302 8.74 2.46 -8.75
C GLU A 302 9.56 1.30 -9.31
N LYS A 303 9.07 0.55 -10.31
CA LYS A 303 9.88 -0.48 -10.98
C LYS A 303 11.13 0.11 -11.62
N TYR A 304 11.01 1.27 -12.26
CA TYR A 304 12.16 1.97 -12.82
C TYR A 304 13.02 2.61 -11.75
N LEU A 305 12.44 3.15 -10.68
CA LEU A 305 13.25 3.70 -9.59
C LEU A 305 14.14 2.63 -8.94
N TYR A 306 13.62 1.42 -8.72
CA TYR A 306 14.32 0.36 -7.98
C TYR A 306 15.12 -0.62 -8.83
N ASN A 307 14.67 -0.92 -10.06
CA ASN A 307 15.23 -2.01 -10.86
C ASN A 307 15.86 -1.55 -12.17
N ASP A 308 15.77 -0.27 -12.52
CA ASP A 308 16.32 0.33 -13.73
C ASP A 308 16.70 1.79 -13.44
N SER A 309 16.88 2.62 -14.47
CA SER A 309 16.96 4.08 -14.36
C SER A 309 15.61 4.74 -14.66
N ILE A 310 15.22 5.74 -13.88
CA ILE A 310 14.07 6.61 -14.17
C ILE A 310 14.25 7.37 -15.50
N TYR A 311 15.48 7.54 -15.97
CA TYR A 311 15.77 8.20 -17.25
C TYR A 311 15.66 7.27 -18.45
N ASN A 312 15.48 5.96 -18.23
CA ASN A 312 15.18 4.98 -19.28
C ASN A 312 13.67 4.84 -19.53
N ILE A 313 12.83 5.57 -18.78
CA ILE A 313 11.38 5.51 -18.96
C ILE A 313 11.01 6.10 -20.34
N PRO A 314 10.33 5.34 -21.21
CA PRO A 314 9.91 5.85 -22.51
C PRO A 314 8.98 7.06 -22.38
N THR A 315 9.19 8.09 -23.21
CA THR A 315 8.36 9.31 -23.20
C THR A 315 6.88 9.00 -23.41
N GLN A 316 6.54 7.99 -24.24
CA GLN A 316 5.15 7.56 -24.42
C GLN A 316 4.52 7.03 -23.12
N LEU A 317 5.30 6.33 -22.29
CA LEU A 317 4.84 5.82 -21.00
C LEU A 317 4.65 6.96 -19.99
N CYS A 318 5.59 7.91 -19.91
CA CYS A 318 5.41 9.11 -19.11
C CYS A 318 4.16 9.90 -19.52
N ASN A 319 3.91 10.07 -20.82
CA ASN A 319 2.71 10.75 -21.32
C ASN A 319 1.41 10.00 -20.95
N LYS A 320 1.44 8.66 -20.97
CA LYS A 320 0.33 7.84 -20.46
C LYS A 320 0.09 8.08 -18.97
N TRP A 321 1.14 8.12 -18.15
CA TRP A 321 1.03 8.42 -16.72
C TRP A 321 0.52 9.83 -16.46
N ILE A 322 0.97 10.83 -17.22
CA ILE A 322 0.47 12.21 -17.15
C ILE A 322 -1.04 12.25 -17.49
N LYS A 323 -1.49 11.52 -18.50
CA LYS A 323 -2.93 11.40 -18.83
C LYS A 323 -3.72 10.78 -17.68
N ASN A 324 -3.21 9.69 -17.10
CA ASN A 324 -3.84 9.00 -15.98
C ASN A 324 -3.90 9.88 -14.72
N ILE A 325 -2.80 10.52 -14.34
CA ILE A 325 -2.76 11.39 -13.16
C ILE A 325 -3.65 12.63 -13.34
N ASN A 326 -3.80 13.15 -14.57
CA ASN A 326 -4.77 14.21 -14.86
C ASN A 326 -6.21 13.73 -14.64
N CYS A 327 -6.51 12.45 -14.90
CA CYS A 327 -7.80 11.86 -14.55
C CYS A 327 -7.97 11.80 -13.02
N ALA A 328 -6.95 11.34 -12.28
CA ALA A 328 -6.97 11.35 -10.82
C ALA A 328 -7.18 12.75 -10.24
N ILE A 329 -6.52 13.79 -10.77
CA ILE A 329 -6.71 15.19 -10.34
C ILE A 329 -8.13 15.70 -10.62
N LYS A 330 -8.75 15.31 -11.75
CA LYS A 330 -10.17 15.66 -12.01
C LYS A 330 -11.10 14.99 -11.00
N LEU A 331 -10.75 13.80 -10.54
CA LEU A 331 -11.51 13.05 -9.56
C LEU A 331 -11.30 13.60 -8.13
N ASP A 332 -10.06 13.82 -7.72
CA ASP A 332 -9.68 14.35 -6.41
C ASP A 332 -8.71 15.53 -6.57
N SER A 333 -9.27 16.73 -6.77
CA SER A 333 -8.46 17.93 -7.08
C SER A 333 -7.75 18.52 -5.87
N GLN A 334 -8.09 18.08 -4.65
CA GLN A 334 -7.57 18.63 -3.39
C GLN A 334 -6.39 17.84 -2.84
N ASN A 335 -6.01 16.74 -3.49
CA ASN A 335 -4.97 15.84 -3.02
C ASN A 335 -3.61 16.22 -3.60
N SER A 336 -2.75 16.79 -2.76
CA SER A 336 -1.39 17.23 -3.11
C SER A 336 -0.54 16.14 -3.76
N SER A 337 -0.71 14.87 -3.36
CA SER A 337 0.09 13.76 -3.86
C SER A 337 -0.05 13.55 -5.38
N HIS A 338 -1.23 13.81 -5.95
CA HIS A 338 -1.46 13.70 -7.39
C HIS A 338 -0.65 14.74 -8.16
N TYR A 339 -0.54 15.95 -7.62
CA TYR A 339 0.27 17.01 -8.20
C TYR A 339 1.76 16.73 -8.07
N VAL A 340 2.23 16.15 -6.95
CA VAL A 340 3.63 15.73 -6.82
C VAL A 340 3.99 14.69 -7.88
N MET A 341 3.19 13.62 -8.03
CA MET A 341 3.45 12.59 -9.05
C MET A 341 3.42 13.17 -10.47
N LYS A 342 2.45 14.05 -10.77
CA LYS A 342 2.41 14.76 -12.05
C LYS A 342 3.66 15.59 -12.30
N ALA A 343 4.16 16.31 -11.29
CA ALA A 343 5.37 17.11 -11.42
C ALA A 343 6.61 16.26 -11.71
N ILE A 344 6.72 15.08 -11.09
CA ILE A 344 7.78 14.11 -11.38
C ILE A 344 7.69 13.66 -12.85
N TYR A 345 6.51 13.27 -13.33
CA TYR A 345 6.35 12.83 -14.72
C TYR A 345 6.63 13.95 -15.73
N LEU A 346 6.22 15.19 -15.43
CA LEU A 346 6.56 16.36 -16.25
C LEU A 346 8.07 16.62 -16.27
N PHE A 347 8.76 16.44 -15.14
CA PHE A 347 10.21 16.55 -15.08
C PHE A 347 10.90 15.51 -15.96
N LEU A 348 10.43 14.25 -15.94
CA LEU A 348 11.01 13.16 -16.74
C LEU A 348 10.81 13.34 -18.26
N VAL A 349 9.83 14.15 -18.69
CA VAL A 349 9.66 14.56 -20.10
C VAL A 349 10.29 15.92 -20.41
N ASN A 350 11.17 16.42 -19.53
CA ASN A 350 11.87 17.70 -19.63
C ASN A 350 10.96 18.95 -19.64
N ASP A 351 9.71 18.84 -19.18
CA ASP A 351 8.81 19.98 -19.01
C ASP A 351 8.96 20.60 -17.61
N PHE A 352 10.12 21.21 -17.38
CA PHE A 352 10.49 21.76 -16.07
C PHE A 352 9.59 22.92 -15.63
N SER A 353 9.11 23.73 -16.58
CA SER A 353 8.23 24.87 -16.30
C SER A 353 6.88 24.43 -15.75
N ASN A 354 6.22 23.47 -16.42
CA ASN A 354 4.96 22.95 -15.91
C ASN A 354 5.16 22.05 -14.69
N SER A 355 6.29 21.35 -14.58
CA SER A 355 6.65 20.62 -13.35
C SER A 355 6.69 21.56 -12.14
N LEU A 356 7.40 22.71 -12.26
CA LEU A 356 7.48 23.70 -11.18
C LEU A 356 6.11 24.29 -10.82
N LYS A 357 5.29 24.66 -11.81
CA LYS A 357 3.92 25.14 -11.58
C LYS A 357 3.08 24.10 -10.84
N THR A 358 3.20 22.83 -11.23
CA THR A 358 2.46 21.72 -10.62
C THR A 358 2.93 21.47 -9.19
N CYS A 359 4.23 21.52 -8.91
CA CYS A 359 4.78 21.41 -7.55
C CYS A 359 4.32 22.55 -6.64
N LYS A 360 4.24 23.79 -7.14
CA LYS A 360 3.67 24.92 -6.38
C LYS A 360 2.23 24.64 -5.97
N LYS A 361 1.42 24.10 -6.91
CA LYS A 361 0.06 23.71 -6.60
C LYS A 361 -0.01 22.58 -5.56
N ALA A 362 0.91 21.62 -5.62
CA ALA A 362 1.02 20.58 -4.61
C ALA A 362 1.26 21.15 -3.20
N ILE A 363 2.10 22.18 -3.07
CA ILE A 363 2.39 22.85 -1.79
C ILE A 363 1.18 23.60 -1.25
N GLU A 364 0.43 24.30 -2.11
CA GLU A 364 -0.80 25.01 -1.71
C GLU A 364 -1.83 24.06 -1.09
N LEU A 365 -1.92 22.83 -1.62
CA LEU A 365 -2.88 21.82 -1.21
C LEU A 365 -2.36 20.89 -0.10
N ALA A 366 -1.06 20.93 0.19
CA ALA A 366 -0.44 20.01 1.13
C ALA A 366 -0.92 20.28 2.56
N PRO A 367 -1.21 19.23 3.36
CA PRO A 367 -1.31 19.39 4.80
C PRO A 367 -0.04 20.07 5.33
N LYS A 368 -0.17 20.98 6.31
CA LYS A 368 1.00 21.71 6.85
C LYS A 368 2.12 20.78 7.32
N ALA A 369 1.76 19.62 7.85
CA ALA A 369 2.70 18.60 8.29
C ALA A 369 3.40 17.87 7.14
N ASP A 370 2.89 17.87 5.90
CA ASP A 370 3.44 17.09 4.78
C ASP A 370 4.73 17.73 4.21
N ALA A 371 5.82 16.96 4.20
CA ALA A 371 7.13 17.36 3.68
C ALA A 371 7.30 17.04 2.18
N GLY A 372 6.55 16.09 1.62
CA GLY A 372 6.78 15.55 0.28
C GLY A 372 6.78 16.63 -0.83
N PRO A 373 5.74 17.49 -0.89
CA PRO A 373 5.69 18.60 -1.84
C PRO A 373 6.85 19.61 -1.68
N SER A 374 7.32 19.82 -0.45
CA SER A 374 8.42 20.75 -0.17
C SER A 374 9.77 20.18 -0.63
N PHE A 375 10.01 18.87 -0.46
CA PHE A 375 11.19 18.23 -1.05
C PHE A 375 11.18 18.30 -2.58
N SER A 376 10.01 18.07 -3.19
CA SER A 376 9.86 18.06 -4.64
C SER A 376 10.12 19.43 -5.27
N ILE A 377 9.63 20.52 -4.65
CA ILE A 377 9.93 21.87 -5.16
C ILE A 377 11.39 22.25 -4.89
N ALA A 378 11.97 21.83 -3.77
CA ALA A 378 13.35 22.12 -3.43
C ALA A 378 14.30 21.50 -4.47
N PHE A 379 14.01 20.26 -4.87
CA PHE A 379 14.70 19.58 -5.96
C PHE A 379 14.60 20.37 -7.27
N LEU A 380 13.40 20.79 -7.68
CA LEU A 380 13.21 21.56 -8.92
C LEU A 380 13.94 22.90 -8.90
N TYR A 381 13.90 23.63 -7.77
CA TYR A 381 14.67 24.87 -7.63
C TYR A 381 16.18 24.60 -7.75
N ALA A 382 16.68 23.53 -7.14
CA ALA A 382 18.09 23.16 -7.25
C ALA A 382 18.48 22.79 -8.69
N PHE A 383 17.61 22.05 -9.39
CA PHE A 383 17.81 21.69 -10.80
C PHE A 383 17.88 22.93 -11.70
N MET A 384 17.00 23.90 -11.44
CA MET A 384 16.90 25.19 -12.13
C MET A 384 17.86 26.26 -11.58
N GLU A 385 18.78 25.90 -10.69
CA GLU A 385 19.84 26.77 -10.14
C GLU A 385 19.36 27.96 -9.29
N ASP A 386 18.14 27.87 -8.75
CA ASP A 386 17.63 28.80 -7.73
C ASP A 386 18.00 28.27 -6.32
N PHE A 387 19.29 28.35 -6.00
CA PHE A 387 19.87 27.71 -4.82
C PHE A 387 19.35 28.27 -3.49
N GLU A 388 19.01 29.55 -3.44
CA GLU A 388 18.43 30.18 -2.25
C GLU A 388 17.03 29.61 -1.94
N LYS A 389 16.15 29.53 -2.95
CA LYS A 389 14.84 28.92 -2.74
C LYS A 389 14.97 27.42 -2.45
N ALA A 390 15.84 26.71 -3.16
CA ALA A 390 16.10 25.29 -2.91
C ALA A 390 16.50 25.03 -1.46
N ARG A 391 17.52 25.75 -0.96
CA ARG A 391 18.00 25.63 0.44
C ARG A 391 16.87 25.87 1.44
N ARG A 392 16.07 26.93 1.25
CA ARG A 392 14.95 27.25 2.13
C ARG A 392 13.93 26.13 2.20
N GLU A 393 13.54 25.58 1.06
CA GLU A 393 12.54 24.51 0.98
C GLU A 393 13.07 23.17 1.52
N TYR A 394 14.34 22.84 1.30
CA TYR A 394 14.98 21.67 1.93
C TYR A 394 14.98 21.78 3.45
N ARG A 395 15.38 22.93 4.01
CA ARG A 395 15.34 23.16 5.46
C ARG A 395 13.94 23.07 6.03
N ARG A 396 12.95 23.64 5.32
CA ARG A 396 11.53 23.54 5.71
C ARG A 396 11.06 22.09 5.71
N SER A 397 11.50 21.28 4.75
CA SER A 397 11.13 19.87 4.64
C SER A 397 11.74 19.04 5.77
N LEU A 398 13.05 19.20 6.01
CA LEU A 398 13.79 18.48 7.06
C LEU A 398 13.32 18.82 8.49
N ALA A 399 12.72 19.99 8.69
CA ALA A 399 12.12 20.35 9.97
C ALA A 399 10.87 19.50 10.31
N LYS A 400 10.21 18.91 9.30
CA LYS A 400 8.98 18.12 9.46
C LYS A 400 9.28 16.63 9.68
N LYS A 401 10.11 16.31 10.68
CA LYS A 401 10.65 14.95 10.90
C LYS A 401 9.58 13.84 11.01
N THR A 402 8.38 14.15 11.49
CA THR A 402 7.28 13.17 11.62
C THR A 402 6.53 12.90 10.30
N SER A 403 6.87 13.63 9.23
CA SER A 403 6.16 13.58 7.96
C SER A 403 6.70 12.58 6.95
N TYR A 404 7.92 12.09 7.15
CA TYR A 404 8.57 11.20 6.21
C TYR A 404 9.27 10.08 6.97
N ASP A 405 9.30 8.90 6.37
CA ASP A 405 9.99 7.73 6.90
C ASP A 405 11.26 7.42 6.08
N ASP A 406 12.03 6.44 6.55
CA ASP A 406 13.26 6.02 5.87
C ASP A 406 12.99 5.57 4.44
N ILE A 407 11.80 5.03 4.15
CA ILE A 407 11.42 4.56 2.82
C ILE A 407 11.28 5.77 1.88
N PHE A 408 10.59 6.82 2.33
CA PHE A 408 10.47 8.07 1.58
C PHE A 408 11.84 8.70 1.30
N ILE A 409 12.71 8.79 2.32
CA ILE A 409 14.06 9.36 2.16
C ILE A 409 14.91 8.50 1.21
N SER A 410 14.86 7.18 1.34
CA SER A 410 15.56 6.27 0.42
C SER A 410 15.15 6.50 -1.03
N ARG A 411 13.84 6.68 -1.29
CA ARG A 411 13.33 6.96 -2.65
C ARG A 411 13.85 8.29 -3.19
N LEU A 412 13.90 9.31 -2.35
CA LEU A 412 14.42 10.63 -2.71
C LEU A 412 15.91 10.56 -3.04
N LEU A 413 16.69 9.86 -2.21
CA LEU A 413 18.13 9.63 -2.43
C LEU A 413 18.37 8.90 -3.76
N MET A 414 17.67 7.79 -4.01
CA MET A 414 17.79 7.06 -5.28
C MET A 414 17.46 7.92 -6.51
N PHE A 415 16.44 8.78 -6.41
CA PHE A 415 16.11 9.71 -7.47
C PHE A 415 17.24 10.73 -7.71
N ILE A 416 17.83 11.25 -6.63
CA ILE A 416 18.93 12.22 -6.69
C ILE A 416 20.19 11.55 -7.24
N ASP A 417 20.54 10.35 -6.78
CA ASP A 417 21.68 9.58 -7.28
C ASP A 417 21.59 9.38 -8.80
N GLN A 418 20.46 8.87 -9.29
CA GLN A 418 20.23 8.71 -10.73
C GLN A 418 20.27 10.06 -11.48
N THR A 419 19.87 11.15 -10.83
CA THR A 419 19.97 12.50 -11.40
C THR A 419 21.42 12.97 -11.50
N ILE A 420 22.25 12.69 -10.50
CA ILE A 420 23.69 12.98 -10.53
C ILE A 420 24.35 12.21 -11.67
N GLU A 421 24.02 10.92 -11.82
CA GLU A 421 24.52 10.08 -12.92
C GLU A 421 24.13 10.65 -14.29
N LYS A 422 22.86 11.06 -14.45
CA LYS A 422 22.37 11.62 -15.71
C LYS A 422 22.93 13.01 -16.01
N PHE A 423 23.15 13.83 -14.98
CA PHE A 423 23.58 15.22 -15.09
C PHE A 423 24.80 15.49 -14.19
N PRO A 424 25.99 14.94 -14.52
CA PRO A 424 27.17 15.03 -13.65
C PRO A 424 27.67 16.47 -13.42
N GLY A 425 27.28 17.42 -14.27
CA GLY A 425 27.56 18.85 -14.09
C GLY A 425 26.72 19.54 -13.03
N LYS A 426 25.62 18.92 -12.55
CA LYS A 426 24.73 19.47 -11.51
C LYS A 426 25.26 19.15 -10.11
N ILE A 427 26.47 19.65 -9.81
CA ILE A 427 27.21 19.34 -8.58
C ILE A 427 26.45 19.67 -7.29
N GLN A 428 25.48 20.60 -7.34
CA GLN A 428 24.61 20.94 -6.20
C GLN A 428 23.79 19.77 -5.67
N PHE A 429 23.64 18.68 -6.42
CA PHE A 429 22.94 17.51 -5.92
C PHE A 429 23.77 16.71 -4.92
N HIS A 430 25.11 16.80 -4.96
CA HIS A 430 25.98 16.17 -3.96
C HIS A 430 25.74 16.74 -2.56
N ILE A 431 25.57 18.06 -2.39
CA ILE A 431 25.24 18.64 -1.07
C ILE A 431 23.84 18.23 -0.60
N ILE A 432 22.87 18.12 -1.51
CA ILE A 432 21.52 17.68 -1.14
C ILE A 432 21.56 16.22 -0.68
N LEU A 433 22.25 15.36 -1.44
CA LEU A 433 22.47 13.96 -1.10
C LEU A 433 23.17 13.83 0.25
N GLY A 434 24.27 14.56 0.45
CA GLY A 434 25.04 14.56 1.68
C GLY A 434 24.25 15.01 2.90
N ILE A 435 23.44 16.07 2.76
CA ILE A 435 22.51 16.52 3.81
C ILE A 435 21.52 15.40 4.18
N LEU A 436 20.91 14.77 3.16
CA LEU A 436 19.90 13.74 3.39
C LEU A 436 20.50 12.48 4.04
N GLU A 437 21.66 12.00 3.60
CA GLU A 437 22.35 10.84 4.20
C GLU A 437 22.83 11.15 5.64
N TYR A 438 23.39 12.33 5.88
CA TYR A 438 23.81 12.76 7.22
C TYR A 438 22.65 12.75 8.21
N TYR A 439 21.48 13.27 7.80
CA TYR A 439 20.29 13.28 8.66
C TYR A 439 19.57 11.94 8.76
N ARG A 440 19.73 11.05 7.76
CA ARG A 440 19.24 9.68 7.78
C ARG A 440 20.02 8.80 8.76
N GLY A 441 21.30 9.12 8.99
CA GLY A 441 22.16 8.44 9.95
C GLY A 441 23.46 7.89 9.35
N ASP A 442 23.58 7.87 8.02
CA ASP A 442 24.82 7.53 7.32
C ASP A 442 25.71 8.77 7.21
N LYS A 443 26.31 9.15 8.36
CA LYS A 443 27.11 10.37 8.46
C LYS A 443 28.36 10.33 7.58
N GLU A 444 28.96 9.16 7.41
CA GLU A 444 30.19 8.99 6.64
C GLU A 444 29.93 9.34 5.17
N LYS A 445 29.00 8.64 4.53
CA LYS A 445 28.58 8.95 3.16
C LYS A 445 28.07 10.39 3.03
N GLY A 446 27.33 10.85 4.05
CA GLY A 446 26.85 12.23 4.12
C GLY A 446 27.99 13.26 4.02
N LEU A 447 29.06 13.08 4.79
CA LEU A 447 30.22 13.96 4.82
C LEU A 447 31.06 13.85 3.54
N GLU A 448 31.24 12.64 2.99
CA GLU A 448 31.95 12.42 1.72
C GLU A 448 31.33 13.24 0.58
N GLU A 449 30.00 13.18 0.44
CA GLU A 449 29.25 13.92 -0.59
C GLU A 449 29.32 15.44 -0.38
N ILE A 450 29.33 15.89 0.88
CA ILE A 450 29.52 17.31 1.23
C ILE A 450 30.92 17.79 0.85
N HIS A 451 31.97 17.00 1.15
CA HIS A 451 33.34 17.33 0.76
C HIS A 451 33.50 17.36 -0.76
N LEU A 452 32.91 16.39 -1.46
CA LEU A 452 32.89 16.34 -2.92
C LEU A 452 32.23 17.60 -3.50
N PHE A 453 31.08 18.01 -2.97
CA PHE A 453 30.44 19.26 -3.37
C PHE A 453 31.35 20.48 -3.16
N ILE A 454 31.93 20.65 -1.97
CA ILE A 454 32.77 21.81 -1.63
C ILE A 454 33.98 21.89 -2.57
N SER A 455 34.63 20.76 -2.83
CA SER A 455 35.81 20.69 -3.72
C SER A 455 35.50 21.18 -5.13
N LYS A 456 34.31 20.86 -5.65
CA LYS A 456 33.86 21.24 -7.01
C LYS A 456 33.21 22.63 -7.07
N ALA A 457 32.58 23.08 -5.99
CA ALA A 457 31.83 24.35 -5.95
C ALA A 457 32.71 25.56 -5.55
N LYS A 458 33.97 25.35 -5.20
CA LYS A 458 34.90 26.40 -4.76
C LYS A 458 34.99 27.52 -5.81
N GLY A 459 34.72 28.75 -5.41
CA GLY A 459 34.74 29.93 -6.29
C GLY A 459 33.42 30.22 -7.02
N ASN A 460 32.40 29.36 -6.94
CA ASN A 460 31.09 29.62 -7.51
C ASN A 460 30.23 30.46 -6.57
N THR A 461 30.16 31.78 -6.82
CA THR A 461 29.40 32.73 -6.00
C THR A 461 27.91 32.45 -5.96
N LYS A 462 27.31 31.85 -7.00
CA LYS A 462 25.90 31.47 -7.01
C LYS A 462 25.61 30.35 -6.00
N MET A 463 26.58 29.45 -5.77
CA MET A 463 26.42 28.30 -4.87
C MET A 463 26.73 28.61 -3.40
N LEU A 464 27.05 29.87 -3.08
CA LEU A 464 27.25 30.35 -1.71
C LEU A 464 26.15 29.91 -0.71
N PRO A 465 24.85 29.88 -1.08
CA PRO A 465 23.80 29.41 -0.18
C PRO A 465 24.02 27.99 0.32
N PHE A 466 24.47 27.10 -0.57
CA PHE A 466 24.74 25.69 -0.26
C PHE A 466 26.13 25.50 0.34
N LEU A 467 27.15 26.27 -0.06
CA LEU A 467 28.46 26.25 0.58
C LEU A 467 28.38 26.63 2.06
N ASN A 468 27.58 27.64 2.40
CA ASN A 468 27.35 28.04 3.79
C ASN A 468 26.65 26.93 4.59
N GLU A 469 25.69 26.24 3.99
CA GLU A 469 25.00 25.12 4.62
C GLU A 469 25.91 23.91 4.82
N ALA A 470 26.76 23.60 3.82
CA ALA A 470 27.78 22.56 3.87
C ALA A 470 28.77 22.80 5.01
N ASN A 471 29.37 24.00 5.07
CA ASN A 471 30.30 24.37 6.14
C ASN A 471 29.66 24.30 7.53
N ARG A 472 28.38 24.69 7.64
CA ARG A 472 27.64 24.60 8.91
C ARG A 472 27.49 23.16 9.40
N ILE A 473 27.37 22.19 8.50
CA ILE A 473 27.26 20.77 8.86
C ILE A 473 28.62 20.20 9.24
N LEU A 474 29.70 20.57 8.53
CA LEU A 474 31.06 20.14 8.86
C LEU A 474 31.55 20.63 10.24
N LEU A 475 30.97 21.72 10.77
CA LEU A 475 31.26 22.25 12.10
C LEU A 475 30.52 21.54 13.24
N LYS A 476 29.64 20.58 12.95
CA LYS A 476 28.82 19.85 13.93
C LYS A 476 29.17 18.38 13.99
#